data_AF-A0A4D4L2Q7-F1
#
_entry.id   AF-A0A4D4L2Q7-F1
#
_cell.length_a   1.000
_cell.length_b   1.000
_cell.length_c   1.000
_cell.angle_alpha   90.00
_cell.angle_beta   90.00
_cell.angle_gamma   90.00
#
_symmetry.space_group_name_H-M   'P 1'
#
loop_
_entity.id
_entity.type
_entity.pdbx_description
1 polymer ?
#
loop_
_entity_poly.entity_id
_entity_poly.type
_entity_poly.pdbx_seq_one_letter_code
_entity_poly.pdbx_strand_id
1 'polypeptide(L)' 'MSPRTPVRRVVSLVPSLTEAVAATAPELLAGATDWCTHPPGLTAERIGGTKNPDTARIAALAPIS' A
#
# COMPACT_ATOMS: atom_id res chain seq x y z
N MET A 1 24.23 3.00 13.27
CA MET A 1 22.90 2.81 12.64
C MET A 1 22.41 4.19 12.24
N SER A 2 22.37 4.51 10.95
CA SER A 2 21.89 5.82 10.49
C SER A 2 20.42 5.99 10.87
N PRO A 3 19.96 7.21 11.20
CA PRO A 3 18.55 7.44 11.45
C PRO A 3 17.76 7.06 10.19
N ARG A 4 16.81 6.15 10.33
CA ARG A 4 15.88 5.81 9.24
C ARG A 4 14.92 6.98 9.07
N THR A 5 14.80 7.46 7.84
CA THR A 5 13.75 8.40 7.48
C THR A 5 12.37 7.76 7.78
N PRO A 6 11.41 8.52 8.32
CA PRO A 6 10.08 7.99 8.62
C PRO A 6 9.35 7.60 7.35
N VAL A 7 8.79 6.38 7.33
CA VAL A 7 7.95 5.90 6.22
C VAL A 7 6.69 6.73 6.15
N ARG A 8 6.38 7.26 4.96
CA ARG A 8 5.19 8.11 4.72
C ARG A 8 4.18 7.47 3.77
N ARG A 9 4.58 6.48 2.97
CA ARG A 9 3.72 5.80 1.98
C ARG A 9 4.10 4.33 1.83
N VAL A 10 3.09 3.47 1.79
CA VAL A 10 3.18 2.02 1.69
C VAL A 10 2.26 1.55 0.58
N VAL A 11 2.76 0.61 -0.22
CA VAL A 11 1.96 -0.20 -1.14
C VAL A 11 1.91 -1.62 -0.59
N SER A 12 0.71 -2.17 -0.43
CA SER A 12 0.52 -3.54 0.05
C SER A 12 -0.05 -4.44 -1.05
N LEU A 13 0.60 -5.58 -1.28
CA LEU A 13 0.14 -6.60 -2.23
C LEU A 13 -0.62 -7.73 -1.57
N VAL A 14 -0.65 -7.76 -0.23
CA VAL A 14 -1.13 -8.89 0.58
C VAL A 14 -2.36 -8.46 1.38
N PRO A 15 -3.51 -9.14 1.26
CA PRO A 15 -4.75 -8.74 1.95
C PRO A 15 -4.59 -8.52 3.45
N SER A 16 -4.00 -9.48 4.17
CA SER A 16 -3.82 -9.38 5.63
C SER A 16 -2.93 -8.21 6.06
N LEU A 17 -1.91 -7.87 5.26
CA LEU A 17 -1.06 -6.72 5.54
C LEU A 17 -1.78 -5.40 5.26
N THR A 18 -2.60 -5.37 4.21
CA THR A 18 -3.44 -4.21 3.90
C THR A 18 -4.41 -3.93 5.04
N GLU A 19 -5.07 -4.98 5.58
CA GLU A 19 -5.97 -4.86 6.73
C GLU A 19 -5.25 -4.34 7.98
N ALA A 20 -4.07 -4.90 8.28
CA ALA A 20 -3.27 -4.47 9.43
C ALA A 20 -2.87 -2.99 9.35
N VAL A 21 -2.40 -2.52 8.18
CA VAL A 21 -2.05 -1.12 7.97
C VAL A 21 -3.29 -0.23 8.01
N ALA A 22 -4.39 -0.62 7.37
CA ALA A 22 -5.63 0.14 7.39
C ALA A 22 -6.20 0.30 8.82
N ALA A 23 -5.99 -0.68 9.69
CA ALA A 23 -6.44 -0.63 11.08
C ALA A 23 -5.54 0.22 12.00
N THR A 24 -4.26 0.42 11.63
CA THR A 24 -3.26 1.01 12.54
C THR A 24 -2.68 2.33 12.07
N ALA A 25 -2.55 2.52 10.76
CA ALA A 25 -1.97 3.70 10.12
C ALA A 25 -2.53 3.85 8.68
N PRO A 26 -3.85 4.05 8.52
CA PRO A 26 -4.49 4.12 7.20
C PRO A 26 -3.92 5.21 6.29
N GLU A 27 -3.41 6.30 6.86
CA GLU A 27 -2.79 7.41 6.14
C GLU A 27 -1.51 7.04 5.39
N LEU A 28 -0.87 5.93 5.78
CA LEU A 28 0.32 5.42 5.11
C LEU A 28 -0.04 4.59 3.87
N LEU A 29 -1.26 4.07 3.76
CA LEU A 29 -1.63 3.14 2.69
C LEU A 29 -1.93 3.90 1.39
N ALA A 30 -0.93 3.97 0.51
CA ALA A 30 -1.03 4.68 -0.76
C ALA A 30 -1.57 3.80 -1.90
N GLY A 31 -1.33 2.48 -1.84
CA GLY A 31 -1.77 1.57 -2.89
C GLY A 31 -2.02 0.14 -2.39
N ALA A 32 -2.96 -0.53 -3.02
CA ALA A 32 -3.26 -1.93 -2.78
C ALA A 32 -3.69 -2.66 -4.05
N THR A 33 -3.53 -3.97 -4.09
CA THR A 33 -4.02 -4.79 -5.20
C THR A 33 -5.55 -4.84 -5.24
N ASP A 34 -6.12 -5.25 -6.38
CA ASP A 34 -7.56 -5.42 -6.55
C ASP A 34 -8.18 -6.47 -5.61
N TRP A 35 -7.35 -7.39 -5.13
CA TRP A 35 -7.75 -8.44 -4.19
C TRP A 35 -7.86 -7.95 -2.74
N CYS A 36 -7.26 -6.80 -2.42
CA CYS A 36 -7.31 -6.24 -1.08
C CYS A 36 -8.59 -5.41 -0.91
N THR A 37 -9.70 -6.05 -0.56
CA THR A 37 -11.02 -5.40 -0.51
C THR A 37 -11.47 -4.99 0.90
N HIS A 38 -10.73 -5.40 1.93
CA HIS A 38 -11.05 -5.12 3.33
C HIS A 38 -10.02 -4.16 3.96
N PRO A 39 -10.46 -3.24 4.84
CA PRO A 39 -11.86 -2.92 5.14
C PRO A 39 -12.60 -2.29 3.94
N PRO A 40 -13.95 -2.32 3.90
CA PRO A 40 -14.68 -1.60 2.86
C PRO A 40 -14.36 -0.11 2.92
N GLY A 41 -14.28 0.54 1.75
CA GLY A 41 -13.99 1.98 1.67
C GLY A 41 -12.49 2.33 1.69
N LEU A 42 -11.60 1.36 1.46
CA LEU A 42 -10.19 1.66 1.18
C LEU A 42 -10.04 2.73 0.09
N THR A 43 -9.33 3.81 0.41
CA THR A 43 -9.01 4.92 -0.49
C THR A 43 -7.70 4.74 -1.25
N ALA A 44 -6.94 3.68 -0.93
CA ALA A 44 -5.69 3.34 -1.57
C ALA A 44 -5.86 3.07 -3.07
N GLU A 45 -4.89 3.53 -3.87
CA GLU A 45 -4.94 3.35 -5.32
C GLU A 45 -4.88 1.86 -5.71
N ARG A 46 -5.66 1.48 -6.72
CA ARG A 46 -5.68 0.13 -7.26
C ARG A 46 -4.58 -0.07 -8.28
N ILE A 47 -3.62 -0.91 -7.90
CA ILE A 47 -2.41 -1.20 -8.68
C ILE A 47 -2.48 -2.56 -9.40
N GLY A 48 -3.69 -3.06 -9.68
CA GLY A 48 -3.88 -4.30 -10.43
C GLY A 48 -3.83 -5.58 -9.57
N GLY A 49 -3.58 -6.71 -10.23
CA GLY A 49 -3.63 -8.03 -9.60
C GLY A 49 -2.36 -8.41 -8.84
N THR A 50 -2.48 -9.38 -7.92
CA THR A 50 -1.37 -9.81 -7.05
C THR A 50 -0.17 -10.41 -7.79
N LYS A 51 -0.38 -11.00 -8.98
CA LYS A 51 0.68 -11.66 -9.76
C LYS A 51 1.39 -10.71 -10.72
N ASN A 52 0.67 -9.71 -11.23
CA ASN A 52 1.17 -8.69 -12.14
C ASN A 52 0.66 -7.32 -11.67
N PRO A 53 1.22 -6.79 -10.57
CA PRO A 53 0.92 -5.43 -10.16
C PRO A 53 1.49 -4.44 -11.16
N ASP A 54 0.82 -3.31 -11.33
CA ASP A 54 1.28 -2.22 -12.17
C ASP A 54 2.47 -1.51 -11.50
N THR A 55 3.68 -1.93 -11.86
CA THR A 55 4.93 -1.42 -11.29
C THR A 55 5.17 0.05 -11.65
N ALA A 56 4.65 0.51 -12.78
CA ALA A 56 4.73 1.91 -13.17
C ALA A 56 3.86 2.78 -12.25
N ARG A 57 2.64 2.34 -11.93
CA ARG A 57 1.79 2.99 -10.91
C ARG A 57 2.42 2.95 -9.53
N ILE A 58 3.00 1.83 -9.13
CA ILE A 58 3.71 1.73 -7.84
C ILE A 58 4.83 2.78 -7.76
N ALA A 59 5.64 2.92 -8.81
CA ALA A 59 6.71 3.92 -8.84
C ALA A 59 6.15 5.36 -8.77
N ALA A 60 5.04 5.63 -9.47
CA ALA A 60 4.38 6.94 -9.46
C ALA A 60 3.82 7.33 -8.08
N LEU A 61 3.43 6.35 -7.26
CA LEU A 61 3.01 6.57 -5.87
C LEU A 61 4.16 7.00 -4.94
N ALA A 62 5.41 6.92 -5.41
CA ALA A 62 6.62 7.23 -4.66
C ALA A 62 6.61 6.64 -3.23
N PRO A 63 6.49 5.31 -3.08
CA PRO A 63 6.62 4.64 -1.79
C PRO A 63 8.07 4.72 -1.32
N ILE A 64 8.42 5.82 -0.66
CA ILE A 64 9.76 6.06 -0.13
C ILE A 64 9.83 5.72 1.36
N SER A 65 11.02 5.25 1.77
CA SER A 65 11.47 5.35 3.15
C SER A 65 12.11 6.69 3.40
#